data_AF-A0A427ANH2-F1
#
_entry.id   AF-A0A427ANH2-F1
#
_cell.length_a   1.000
_cell.length_b   1.000
_cell.length_c   1.000
_cell.angle_alpha   90.00
_cell.angle_beta   90.00
_cell.angle_gamma   90.00
#
_symmetry.space_group_name_H-M   'P 1'
#
loop_
_entity.id
_entity.type
_entity.pdbx_description
1 polymer ?
#
loop_
_entity_poly.entity_id
_entity_poly.type
_entity_poly.pdbx_seq_one_letter_code
_entity_poly.pdbx_strand_id
1 'polypeptide(L)' 'MQTVGNKCFAKCITKPGTSISGSESSCVSRCIDRYIEATGIISRSLFSSPH' A
#
# COMPACT_ATOMS: atom_id res chain seq x y z
N MET A 1 0.76 12.94 -7.59
CA MET A 1 0.88 12.10 -6.37
C MET A 1 -0.23 11.06 -6.40
N GLN A 2 0.09 9.76 -6.42
CA GLN A 2 -0.92 8.70 -6.25
C GLN A 2 -1.07 8.41 -4.76
N THR A 3 -2.30 8.38 -4.23
CA THR A 3 -2.56 8.03 -2.83
C THR A 3 -2.30 6.54 -2.60
N VAL A 4 -2.06 6.15 -1.34
CA VAL A 4 -1.96 4.73 -0.95
C VAL A 4 -3.21 3.95 -1.38
N GLY A 5 -4.39 4.58 -1.30
CA GLY A 5 -5.65 4.01 -1.76
C GLY A 5 -5.61 3.63 -3.24
N ASN A 6 -5.20 4.55 -4.12
CA ASN A 6 -5.12 4.27 -5.55
C ASN A 6 -4.09 3.16 -5.86
N LYS A 7 -2.95 3.19 -5.16
CA LYS A 7 -1.86 2.22 -5.37
C LYS A 7 -2.28 0.80 -4.94
N CYS A 8 -2.92 0.68 -3.77
CA CYS A 8 -3.39 -0.60 -3.27
C CYS A 8 -4.61 -1.12 -4.04
N PHE A 9 -5.52 -0.24 -4.45
CA PHE A 9 -6.64 -0.62 -5.31
C PHE A 9 -6.14 -1.22 -6.63
N ALA A 10 -5.25 -0.52 -7.35
CA ALA A 10 -4.71 -1.01 -8.62
C ALA A 10 -3.91 -2.31 -8.49
N LYS A 11 -3.34 -2.61 -7.32
CA LYS A 11 -2.59 -3.85 -7.06
C LYS A 11 -3.48 -5.02 -6.64
N CYS A 12 -4.53 -4.76 -5.87
CA CYS A 12 -5.34 -5.82 -5.27
C CYS A 12 -6.63 -6.11 -6.03
N ILE A 13 -7.22 -5.12 -6.69
CA ILE A 13 -8.48 -5.27 -7.43
C ILE A 13 -8.16 -5.60 -8.89
N THR A 14 -7.90 -6.88 -9.15
CA THR A 14 -7.49 -7.37 -10.49
C THR A 14 -8.66 -7.80 -11.37
N LYS A 15 -9.83 -8.08 -10.76
CA LYS A 15 -11.08 -8.37 -11.44
C LYS A 15 -12.19 -7.56 -10.80
N PRO A 16 -12.48 -6.34 -11.30
CA PRO A 16 -13.49 -5.49 -10.71
C PRO A 16 -14.86 -6.18 -10.78
N GLY A 17 -15.51 -6.32 -9.63
CA GLY A 17 -16.88 -6.78 -9.48
C GLY A 17 -17.76 -5.70 -8.84
N THR A 18 -19.00 -6.04 -8.55
CA THR A 18 -19.92 -5.15 -7.83
C THR A 18 -19.57 -4.98 -6.35
N SER A 19 -18.71 -5.87 -5.83
CA SER A 19 -18.30 -5.90 -4.43
C SER A 19 -16.85 -6.36 -4.32
N ILE A 20 -16.17 -5.92 -3.27
CA ILE A 20 -14.85 -6.43 -2.89
C ILE A 20 -14.99 -7.83 -2.31
N SER A 21 -14.27 -8.79 -2.88
CA SER A 21 -14.13 -10.14 -2.35
C SER A 21 -13.33 -10.15 -1.04
N GLY A 22 -13.51 -11.17 -0.21
CA GLY A 22 -12.70 -11.38 1.01
C GLY A 22 -11.19 -11.48 0.73
N SER A 23 -10.80 -11.99 -0.44
CA SER A 23 -9.39 -12.04 -0.86
C SER A 23 -8.85 -10.66 -1.22
N GLU A 24 -9.68 -9.82 -1.85
CA GLU A 24 -9.34 -8.46 -2.24
C GLU A 24 -9.21 -7.56 -1.01
N SER A 25 -10.14 -7.64 -0.05
CA SER A 25 -10.04 -6.90 1.21
C SER A 25 -8.80 -7.29 2.02
N SER A 26 -8.52 -8.60 2.11
CA SER A 26 -7.30 -9.11 2.75
C SER A 26 -6.03 -8.61 2.05
N CYS A 27 -6.02 -8.55 0.72
CA CYS A 27 -4.91 -7.98 -0.05
C CYS A 27 -4.71 -6.49 0.26
N VAL A 28 -5.81 -5.70 0.26
CA VAL A 28 -5.74 -4.25 0.50
C VAL A 28 -5.19 -3.96 1.90
N SER A 29 -5.65 -4.69 2.93
CA SER A 29 -5.12 -4.53 4.29
C SER A 29 -3.61 -4.74 4.32
N ARG A 30 -3.14 -5.87 3.76
CA ARG A 30 -1.71 -6.20 3.69
C ARG A 30 -0.91 -5.19 2.87
N CYS A 31 -1.49 -4.65 1.80
CA CYS A 31 -0.86 -3.64 0.97
C CYS A 31 -0.60 -2.36 1.75
N ILE A 32 -1.57 -1.91 2.54
CA ILE A 32 -1.46 -0.69 3.35
C ILE A 32 -0.38 -0.90 4.44
N ASP A 33 -0.40 -2.03 5.14
CA ASP A 33 0.62 -2.36 6.16
C ASP A 33 2.04 -2.29 5.59
N ARG A 34 2.26 -2.93 4.42
CA ARG A 34 3.55 -2.90 3.73
C ARG A 34 3.91 -1.51 3.22
N TYR A 35 2.95 -0.71 2.77
CA TYR A 35 3.18 0.66 2.33
C TYR A 35 3.68 1.54 3.48
N ILE A 36 3.06 1.43 4.66
CA ILE A 36 3.43 2.18 5.86
C ILE A 36 4.84 1.77 6.31
N GLU A 37 5.11 0.45 6.38
CA GLU A 37 6.42 -0.09 6.73
C GLU A 37 7.52 0.44 5.80
N ALA A 38 7.30 0.34 4.48
CA ALA A 38 8.25 0.84 3.48
C ALA A 38 8.48 2.35 3.62
N THR A 39 7.41 3.12 3.84
CA THR A 39 7.50 4.56 4.05
C THR A 39 8.29 4.90 5.31
N GLY A 40 8.14 4.13 6.39
CA GLY A 40 8.92 4.29 7.62
C GLY A 40 10.41 4.03 7.40
N ILE A 41 10.77 3.01 6.62
CA ILE A 41 12.16 2.72 6.25
C ILE A 41 12.74 3.87 5.42
N ILE A 42 12.03 4.32 4.38
CA ILE A 42 12.48 5.40 3.51
C ILE A 42 12.66 6.69 4.32
N SER A 43 11.67 7.07 5.14
CA SER A 43 11.76 8.24 6.01
C SER A 43 12.97 8.15 6.93
N ARG A 44 13.19 7.01 7.59
CA ARG A 44 14.38 6.82 8.41
C ARG A 44 15.65 7.01 7.58
N SER A 45 15.80 6.33 6.45
CA SER A 45 16.99 6.47 5.60
C SER A 45 17.22 7.92 5.15
N LEU A 46 16.18 8.64 4.76
CA LEU A 46 16.28 10.04 4.34
C LEU A 46 16.69 10.98 5.48
N PHE A 47 16.20 10.75 6.70
CA PHE A 47 16.43 11.65 7.84
C PHE A 47 17.57 11.21 8.77
N SER A 48 18.06 9.97 8.66
CA SER A 48 19.15 9.43 9.49
C SER A 48 20.46 9.22 8.75
N SER A 49 20.51 9.42 7.43
CA SER A 49 21.80 9.56 6.73
C SER A 49 22.42 10.90 7.12
N PRO A 50 23.58 10.93 7.81
CA PRO A 50 24.35 12.15 7.92
C PRO A 50 24.85 12.48 6.52
N HIS A 51 24.62 13.72 6.08
CA HIS A 51 25.39 14.27 4.97
C HIS A 51 26.88 14.32 5.33
#